data_AF-A0A9D8E988-F1
#
_entry.id   AF-A0A9D8E988-F1
#
_cell.length_a   1.000
_cell.length_b   1.000
_cell.length_c   1.000
_cell.angle_alpha   90.00
_cell.angle_beta   90.00
_cell.angle_gamma   90.00
#
_symmetry.space_group_name_H-M   'P 1'
#
loop_
_entity.id
_entity.type
_entity.pdbx_description
1 polymer ?
#
loop_
_entity_poly.entity_id
_entity_poly.type
_entity_poly.pdbx_seq_one_letter_code
_entity_poly.pdbx_strand_id
1 'polypeptide(L)'
;MILIAILSVILIWVHISSLRFLIKSNTGDTVIEETRKIEEMIPEEQRKVSLSSGPGLVSFAIIILLNLIEIGYFVACVYFLGGMIITVGSSILIGYSLYSISKFVPNIKKFYSKPSEYLKERMKGFESVLSIIMAAIEIIFCIYIIVRILINYGFI
;
A
#
# COMPACT_ATOMS: atom_id res chain seq x y z
N MET A 1 6.37 9.50 -20.17
CA MET A 1 7.57 8.74 -19.71
C MET A 1 8.20 9.33 -18.47
N ILE A 2 8.59 10.61 -18.47
CA ILE A 2 9.13 11.28 -17.26
C ILE A 2 8.16 11.16 -16.07
N LEU A 3 6.86 11.38 -16.28
CA LEU A 3 5.85 11.20 -15.23
C LEU A 3 5.81 9.76 -14.68
N ILE A 4 5.94 8.74 -15.55
CA ILE A 4 5.97 7.33 -15.13
C ILE A 4 7.22 7.09 -14.26
N ALA A 5 8.39 7.60 -14.68
CA ALA A 5 9.61 7.47 -13.90
C ALA A 5 9.52 8.16 -12.53
N ILE A 6 8.95 9.38 -12.47
CA ILE A 6 8.71 10.08 -11.20
C ILE A 6 7.77 9.27 -10.31
N LEU A 7 6.67 8.75 -10.85
CA LEU A 7 5.73 7.89 -10.12
C LEU A 7 6.42 6.61 -9.64
N SER A 8 7.27 5.97 -10.45
CA SER A 8 8.05 4.80 -10.04
C SER A 8 8.93 5.11 -8.83
N VAL A 9 9.59 6.26 -8.81
CA VAL A 9 10.43 6.69 -7.68
C VAL A 9 9.59 6.95 -6.42
N ILE A 10 8.44 7.63 -6.57
CA ILE A 10 7.52 7.88 -5.45
C ILE A 10 6.99 6.55 -4.89
N LEU A 11 6.58 5.62 -5.76
CA LEU A 11 6.10 4.31 -5.34
C LEU A 11 7.20 3.52 -4.63
N ILE A 12 8.42 3.47 -5.17
CA ILE A 12 9.57 2.85 -4.48
C ILE A 12 9.73 3.42 -3.07
N TRP A 13 9.69 4.74 -2.92
CA TRP A 13 9.79 5.39 -1.61
C TRP A 13 8.68 4.93 -0.66
N VAL A 14 7.44 4.92 -1.12
CA VAL A 14 6.27 4.48 -0.35
C VAL A 14 6.39 3.02 0.07
N HIS A 15 6.73 2.11 -0.86
CA HIS A 15 6.86 0.68 -0.57
C HIS A 15 8.06 0.38 0.34
N ILE A 16 9.19 1.08 0.20
CA ILE A 16 10.32 0.96 1.14
C ILE A 16 9.90 1.40 2.54
N SER A 17 9.18 2.52 2.66
CA SER A 17 8.66 2.99 3.95
C SER A 17 7.68 2.00 4.57
N SER A 18 6.77 1.45 3.76
CA SER A 18 5.83 0.40 4.17
C SER A 18 6.56 -0.86 4.63
N LEU A 19 7.53 -1.34 3.86
CA LEU A 19 8.33 -2.52 4.19
C LEU A 19 9.10 -2.33 5.50
N ARG A 20 9.70 -1.16 5.71
CA ARG A 20 10.38 -0.82 6.97
C ARG A 20 9.41 -0.85 8.15
N PHE A 21 8.21 -0.33 7.97
CA PHE A 21 7.16 -0.38 8.98
C PHE A 21 6.75 -1.83 9.29
N LEU A 22 6.51 -2.65 8.27
CA LEU A 22 6.15 -4.07 8.43
C LEU A 22 7.23 -4.85 9.17
N ILE A 23 8.50 -4.69 8.77
CA ILE A 23 9.62 -5.37 9.45
C ILE A 23 9.69 -4.94 10.91
N LYS A 24 9.66 -3.63 11.19
CA LYS A 24 9.73 -3.12 12.56
C LYS A 24 8.57 -3.62 13.42
N SER A 25 7.37 -3.67 12.85
CA SER A 25 6.14 -4.11 13.53
C SER A 25 6.10 -5.63 13.76
N ASN A 26 6.85 -6.41 12.97
CA ASN A 26 6.95 -7.87 13.12
C ASN A 26 8.08 -8.29 14.08
N THR A 27 9.13 -7.50 14.20
CA THR A 27 10.30 -7.78 15.07
C THR A 27 10.14 -7.19 16.48
N GLY A 28 9.27 -6.21 16.68
CA GLY A 28 8.93 -5.69 17.99
C GLY A 28 7.47 -5.27 18.07
N ASP A 29 6.75 -5.79 19.07
CA ASP A 29 5.37 -5.38 19.41
C ASP A 29 5.25 -3.87 19.72
N THR A 30 6.36 -3.11 19.74
CA THR A 30 6.43 -1.70 20.12
C THR A 30 5.50 -0.79 19.34
N VAL A 31 5.35 -0.98 18.02
CA VAL A 31 4.46 -0.15 17.19
C VAL A 31 2.98 -0.45 17.47
N ILE A 32 2.64 -1.72 17.66
CA ILE A 32 1.28 -2.15 18.00
C ILE A 32 0.93 -1.70 19.43
N GLU A 33 1.87 -1.80 20.37
CA GLU A 33 1.72 -1.39 21.76
C GLU A 33 1.61 0.14 21.89
N GLU A 34 2.41 0.92 21.13
CA GLU A 34 2.28 2.38 21.05
C GLU A 34 0.93 2.79 20.47
N THR A 35 0.47 2.11 19.40
CA THR A 35 -0.86 2.35 18.84
C THR A 35 -1.95 2.03 19.85
N ARG A 36 -1.82 0.94 20.62
CA ARG A 36 -2.76 0.57 21.68
C ARG A 36 -2.80 1.63 22.79
N LYS A 37 -1.64 2.13 23.23
CA LYS A 37 -1.55 3.21 24.23
C LYS A 37 -2.24 4.48 23.78
N ILE A 38 -2.05 4.89 22.52
CA ILE A 38 -2.75 6.05 21.94
C ILE A 38 -4.26 5.78 21.87
N GLU A 39 -4.66 4.58 21.47
CA GLU A 39 -6.07 4.16 21.41
C GLU A 39 -6.74 4.21 22.81
N GLU A 40 -6.04 3.80 23.86
CA GLU A 40 -6.50 3.81 25.27
C GLU A 40 -6.61 5.23 25.84
N MET A 41 -5.86 6.21 25.30
CA MET A 41 -5.97 7.62 25.70
C MET A 41 -7.19 8.33 25.08
N ILE A 42 -7.84 7.74 24.08
CA ILE A 42 -9.04 8.29 23.44
C ILE A 42 -10.28 7.86 24.25
N PRO A 43 -11.12 8.81 24.73
CA PRO A 43 -12.35 8.48 25.45
C PRO A 43 -13.23 7.53 24.62
N GLU A 44 -13.86 6.52 25.23
CA GLU A 44 -14.71 5.55 24.50
C GLU A 44 -15.84 6.21 23.71
N GLU A 45 -16.35 7.34 24.20
CA GLU A 45 -17.36 8.17 23.54
C GLU A 45 -16.84 8.81 22.23
N GLN A 46 -15.53 9.10 22.17
CA GLN A 46 -14.83 9.60 20.97
C GLN A 46 -14.27 8.47 20.09
N ARG A 47 -14.02 7.27 20.63
CA ARG A 47 -13.65 6.06 19.85
C ARG A 47 -14.73 5.64 18.86
N LYS A 48 -15.98 6.08 19.06
CA LYS A 48 -16.99 6.11 18.00
C LYS A 48 -16.66 7.23 17.01
N VAL A 49 -15.44 7.23 16.45
CA VAL A 49 -15.15 7.93 15.22
C VAL A 49 -15.97 7.21 14.15
N SER A 50 -17.20 7.68 13.99
CA SER A 50 -18.10 7.20 12.97
C SER A 50 -17.39 7.32 11.62
N LEU A 51 -17.59 6.35 10.74
CA LEU A 51 -17.30 6.51 9.31
C LEU A 51 -17.96 7.80 8.73
N SER A 52 -18.97 8.34 9.41
CA SER A 52 -19.62 9.62 9.10
C SER A 52 -18.91 10.86 9.66
N SER A 53 -17.81 10.72 10.39
CA SER A 53 -16.99 11.86 10.81
C SER A 53 -16.11 12.29 9.64
N GLY A 54 -16.01 13.60 9.39
CA GLY A 54 -15.23 14.16 8.27
C GLY A 54 -13.80 13.59 8.16
N PRO A 55 -13.03 13.48 9.25
CA PRO A 55 -11.67 12.93 9.21
C PRO A 55 -11.59 11.45 8.80
N GLY A 56 -12.57 10.63 9.19
CA GLY A 56 -12.64 9.23 8.79
C GLY A 56 -12.96 9.07 7.30
N LEU A 57 -13.90 9.86 6.79
CA LEU A 57 -14.21 9.89 5.35
C LEU A 57 -13.02 10.31 4.50
N VAL A 58 -12.28 11.33 4.94
CA VAL A 58 -11.06 11.81 4.26
C VAL A 58 -9.97 10.74 4.25
N SER A 59 -9.71 10.10 5.40
CA SER A 59 -8.70 9.04 5.48
C SER A 59 -9.03 7.86 4.57
N PHE A 60 -10.32 7.47 4.51
CA PHE A 60 -10.77 6.41 3.61
C PHE A 60 -10.63 6.79 2.13
N ALA A 61 -11.04 8.02 1.78
CA ALA A 61 -10.91 8.54 0.42
C ALA A 61 -9.43 8.56 -0.02
N ILE A 62 -8.51 8.96 0.86
CA ILE A 62 -7.07 8.94 0.59
C ILE A 62 -6.59 7.51 0.33
N ILE A 63 -6.99 6.53 1.15
CA ILE A 63 -6.58 5.12 0.96
C ILE A 63 -7.07 4.58 -0.39
N ILE A 64 -8.33 4.82 -0.75
CA ILE A 64 -8.86 4.39 -2.06
C ILE A 64 -8.12 5.09 -3.19
N LEU A 65 -7.94 6.42 -3.09
CA LEU A 65 -7.30 7.21 -4.11
C LEU A 65 -5.86 6.74 -4.37
N LEU A 66 -5.09 6.44 -3.33
CA LEU A 66 -3.74 5.91 -3.47
C LEU A 66 -3.72 4.57 -4.21
N ASN A 67 -4.62 3.64 -3.88
CA ASN A 67 -4.72 2.36 -4.60
C ASN A 67 -5.15 2.57 -6.07
N LEU A 68 -6.04 3.53 -6.35
CA LEU A 68 -6.44 3.84 -7.73
C LEU A 68 -5.30 4.46 -8.53
N ILE A 69 -4.49 5.33 -7.91
CA ILE A 69 -3.28 5.91 -8.53
C ILE A 69 -2.29 4.79 -8.87
N GLU A 70 -2.11 3.83 -7.96
CA GLU A 70 -1.23 2.69 -8.16
C GLU A 70 -1.71 1.78 -9.30
N ILE A 71 -2.99 1.41 -9.32
CA ILE A 71 -3.59 0.66 -10.43
C ILE A 71 -3.44 1.43 -11.75
N GLY A 72 -3.74 2.73 -11.74
CA GLY A 72 -3.59 3.61 -12.90
C GLY A 72 -2.15 3.67 -13.40
N TYR A 73 -1.18 3.70 -12.50
CA TYR A 73 0.25 3.64 -12.82
C TYR A 73 0.62 2.33 -13.52
N PHE A 74 0.16 1.17 -13.02
CA PHE A 74 0.44 -0.11 -13.65
C PHE A 74 -0.22 -0.24 -15.03
N VAL A 75 -1.47 0.22 -15.17
CA VAL A 75 -2.16 0.28 -16.47
C VAL A 75 -1.40 1.17 -17.45
N ALA A 76 -0.92 2.34 -16.99
CA ALA A 76 -0.09 3.22 -17.80
C ALA A 76 1.23 2.56 -18.22
N CYS A 77 1.88 1.81 -17.33
CA CYS A 77 3.10 1.07 -17.67
C CYS A 77 2.85 0.05 -18.80
N VAL A 78 1.75 -0.71 -18.73
CA VAL A 78 1.36 -1.65 -19.80
C VAL A 78 1.10 -0.92 -21.11
N TYR A 79 0.34 0.17 -21.08
CA TYR A 79 -0.03 0.92 -22.27
C TYR A 79 1.18 1.58 -22.97
N PHE A 80 2.09 2.19 -22.20
CA PHE A 80 3.16 3.03 -22.73
C PHE A 80 4.49 2.30 -22.98
N LEU A 81 4.80 1.25 -22.22
CA LEU A 81 6.07 0.52 -22.35
C LEU A 81 5.87 -0.87 -22.96
N GLY A 82 4.75 -1.51 -22.69
CA GLY A 82 4.39 -2.82 -23.23
C GLY A 82 5.41 -3.94 -22.95
N GLY A 83 5.19 -5.08 -23.59
CA GLY A 83 6.04 -6.26 -23.48
C GLY A 83 5.65 -7.19 -22.33
N MET A 84 5.99 -8.48 -22.50
CA MET A 84 5.47 -9.57 -21.67
C MET A 84 5.74 -9.39 -20.18
N ILE A 85 6.95 -8.99 -19.79
CA ILE A 85 7.32 -8.79 -18.38
C ILE A 85 6.49 -7.68 -17.74
N ILE A 86 6.26 -6.56 -18.43
CA ILE A 86 5.47 -5.44 -17.90
C ILE A 86 4.01 -5.84 -17.80
N THR A 87 3.46 -6.50 -18.82
CA THR A 87 2.06 -6.93 -18.80
C THR A 87 1.79 -7.92 -17.67
N VAL A 88 2.63 -8.94 -17.52
CA VAL A 88 2.48 -9.96 -16.47
C VAL A 88 2.69 -9.35 -15.09
N GLY A 89 3.78 -8.60 -14.89
CA GLY A 89 4.07 -7.95 -13.61
C GLY A 89 2.96 -6.99 -13.19
N SER A 90 2.52 -6.12 -14.10
CA SER A 90 1.41 -5.19 -13.84
C SER A 90 0.11 -5.92 -13.52
N SER A 91 -0.19 -7.04 -14.19
CA SER A 91 -1.41 -7.83 -13.92
C SER A 91 -1.40 -8.44 -12.51
N ILE A 92 -0.24 -8.96 -12.08
CA ILE A 92 -0.07 -9.50 -10.74
C ILE A 92 -0.26 -8.39 -9.69
N LEU A 93 0.38 -7.24 -9.91
CA LEU A 93 0.33 -6.11 -8.98
C LEU A 93 -1.08 -5.49 -8.90
N ILE A 94 -1.74 -5.26 -10.04
CA ILE A 94 -3.14 -4.81 -10.07
C ILE A 94 -4.04 -5.84 -9.35
N GLY A 95 -3.83 -7.13 -9.59
CA GLY A 95 -4.58 -8.19 -8.91
C GLY A 95 -4.40 -8.13 -7.39
N TYR A 96 -3.20 -7.84 -6.91
CA TYR A 96 -2.92 -7.67 -5.49
C TYR A 96 -3.54 -6.39 -4.91
N SER A 97 -3.46 -5.24 -5.61
CA SER A 97 -4.13 -4.01 -5.17
C SER A 97 -5.64 -4.22 -5.05
N LEU A 98 -6.27 -4.91 -6.02
CA LEU A 98 -7.69 -5.27 -5.97
C LEU A 98 -8.01 -6.24 -4.82
N TYR A 99 -7.17 -7.26 -4.60
CA TYR A 99 -7.28 -8.15 -3.45
C TYR A 99 -7.25 -7.36 -2.13
N SER A 100 -6.28 -6.46 -1.97
CA SER A 100 -6.11 -5.63 -0.77
C SER A 100 -7.33 -4.74 -0.52
N ILE A 101 -7.87 -4.10 -1.56
CA ILE A 101 -9.11 -3.31 -1.46
C ILE A 101 -10.28 -4.21 -1.06
N SER A 102 -10.45 -5.36 -1.71
CA SER A 102 -11.58 -6.27 -1.45
C SER A 102 -11.58 -6.80 -0.01
N LYS A 103 -10.39 -6.90 0.61
CA LYS A 103 -10.22 -7.28 2.01
C LYS A 103 -10.38 -6.11 2.98
N PHE A 104 -9.99 -4.90 2.57
CA PHE A 104 -10.08 -3.70 3.39
C PHE A 104 -11.51 -3.18 3.54
N VAL A 105 -12.27 -3.09 2.43
CA VAL A 105 -13.65 -2.57 2.40
C VAL A 105 -14.57 -3.22 3.45
N PRO A 106 -14.66 -4.56 3.59
CA PRO A 106 -15.51 -5.18 4.60
C PRO A 106 -15.02 -4.95 6.04
N ASN A 107 -13.70 -4.77 6.22
CA ASN A 107 -13.07 -4.58 7.53
C ASN A 107 -12.91 -3.10 7.92
N ILE A 108 -13.44 -2.17 7.12
CA ILE A 108 -13.28 -0.74 7.32
C ILE A 108 -13.82 -0.27 8.69
N LYS A 109 -14.95 -0.85 9.13
CA LYS A 109 -15.53 -0.53 10.45
C LYS A 109 -14.55 -0.85 11.58
N LYS A 110 -13.82 -1.96 11.45
CA LYS A 110 -12.83 -2.41 12.42
C LYS A 110 -11.56 -1.56 12.40
N PHE A 111 -11.14 -1.13 11.21
CA PHE A 111 -10.01 -0.21 11.05
C PHE A 111 -10.22 1.11 11.82
N TYR A 112 -11.43 1.68 11.79
CA TYR A 112 -11.74 2.92 12.52
C TYR A 112 -12.03 2.71 14.00
N SER A 113 -12.71 1.63 14.38
CA SER A 113 -13.10 1.41 15.78
C SER A 113 -11.95 0.87 16.65
N LYS A 114 -11.10 0.01 16.08
CA LYS A 114 -10.00 -0.66 16.76
C LYS A 114 -8.81 -0.84 15.80
N PRO A 115 -8.11 0.25 15.46
CA PRO A 115 -6.99 0.22 14.51
C PRO A 115 -5.88 -0.73 14.95
N SER A 116 -5.59 -0.84 16.25
CA SER A 116 -4.57 -1.77 16.76
C SER A 116 -4.92 -3.25 16.52
N GLU A 117 -6.18 -3.65 16.70
CA GLU A 117 -6.65 -5.01 16.41
C GLU A 117 -6.60 -5.30 14.91
N TYR A 118 -7.02 -4.35 14.07
CA TYR A 118 -6.95 -4.50 12.61
C TYR A 118 -5.50 -4.65 12.13
N LEU A 119 -4.58 -3.82 12.63
CA LEU A 119 -3.15 -3.90 12.31
C LEU A 119 -2.58 -5.24 12.78
N LYS A 120 -2.92 -5.71 13.98
CA LYS A 120 -2.47 -7.00 14.51
C LYS A 120 -2.93 -8.18 13.64
N GLU A 121 -4.12 -8.12 13.05
CA GLU A 121 -4.60 -9.14 12.12
C GLU A 121 -3.88 -9.10 10.77
N ARG A 122 -3.65 -7.90 10.22
CA ARG A 122 -2.87 -7.71 8.98
C ARG A 122 -1.40 -8.12 9.14
N MET A 123 -0.84 -7.93 10.34
CA MET A 123 0.55 -8.21 10.68
C MET A 123 0.81 -9.69 11.04
N LYS A 124 -0.22 -10.54 11.14
CA LYS A 124 -0.09 -11.95 11.53
C LYS A 124 -0.31 -12.92 10.38
N GLY A 125 0.41 -14.05 10.45
CA GLY A 125 0.22 -15.19 9.56
C GLY A 125 0.58 -14.88 8.10
N PHE A 126 -0.18 -15.47 7.19
CA PHE A 126 0.08 -15.41 5.74
C PHE A 126 0.01 -13.99 5.16
N GLU A 127 -0.84 -13.12 5.70
CA GLU A 127 -1.01 -11.74 5.21
C GLU A 127 0.24 -10.89 5.35
N SER A 128 0.97 -11.05 6.45
CA SER A 128 2.22 -10.34 6.70
C SER A 128 3.28 -10.75 5.69
N VAL A 129 3.42 -12.06 5.49
CA VAL A 129 4.36 -12.62 4.51
C VAL A 129 4.00 -12.18 3.09
N LEU A 130 2.72 -12.27 2.72
CA LEU A 130 2.23 -11.83 1.42
C LEU A 130 2.50 -10.33 1.21
N SER A 131 2.21 -9.48 2.19
CA SER A 131 2.42 -8.03 2.08
C SER A 131 3.90 -7.67 1.94
N ILE A 132 4.79 -8.37 2.64
CA ILE A 132 6.25 -8.20 2.51
C ILE A 132 6.72 -8.61 1.10
N ILE A 133 6.29 -9.77 0.62
CA ILE A 133 6.67 -10.27 -0.71
C ILE A 133 6.16 -9.32 -1.79
N MET A 134 4.91 -8.90 -1.72
CA MET A 134 4.31 -8.02 -2.73
C MET A 134 4.98 -6.64 -2.74
N ALA A 135 5.25 -6.04 -1.58
CA ALA A 135 6.01 -4.79 -1.50
C ALA A 135 7.41 -4.93 -2.12
N ALA A 136 8.10 -6.06 -1.90
CA ALA A 136 9.40 -6.32 -2.52
C ALA A 136 9.30 -6.47 -4.05
N ILE A 137 8.28 -7.17 -4.54
CA ILE A 137 8.00 -7.32 -5.98
C ILE A 137 7.70 -5.95 -6.60
N GLU A 138 6.90 -5.10 -5.95
CA GLU A 138 6.59 -3.74 -6.40
C GLU A 138 7.84 -2.88 -6.54
N ILE A 139 8.74 -2.93 -5.55
CA ILE A 139 10.03 -2.21 -5.60
C ILE A 139 10.86 -2.69 -6.80
N ILE A 140 11.04 -4.00 -6.94
CA ILE A 140 11.82 -4.57 -8.05
C ILE A 140 11.19 -4.20 -9.40
N PHE A 141 9.86 -4.28 -9.50
CA PHE A 141 9.14 -3.94 -10.72
C PHE A 141 9.27 -2.46 -11.07
N CYS A 142 9.14 -1.55 -10.09
CA CYS A 142 9.34 -0.12 -10.31
C CYS A 142 10.78 0.21 -10.74
N ILE A 143 11.79 -0.45 -10.16
CA ILE A 143 13.19 -0.32 -10.60
C ILE A 143 13.33 -0.77 -12.06
N TYR A 144 12.74 -1.92 -12.41
CA TYR A 144 12.76 -2.42 -13.79
C TYR A 144 12.11 -1.43 -14.78
N ILE A 145 10.98 -0.82 -14.41
CA ILE A 145 10.32 0.20 -15.22
C ILE A 145 11.24 1.41 -15.44
N ILE A 146 11.92 1.89 -14.39
CA ILE A 146 12.87 3.01 -14.49
C ILE A 146 14.00 2.65 -15.47
N VAL A 147 14.64 1.49 -15.28
CA VAL A 147 15.73 1.03 -16.16
C VAL A 147 15.26 0.94 -17.61
N ARG A 148 14.06 0.40 -17.84
CA ARG A 148 13.50 0.27 -19.19
C ARG A 148 13.19 1.61 -19.85
N ILE A 149 12.73 2.60 -19.07
CA ILE A 149 12.54 3.96 -19.56
C ILE A 149 13.89 4.58 -19.95
N LEU A 150 14.93 4.40 -19.13
CA LEU A 150 16.26 4.96 -19.41
C LEU A 150 16.84 4.40 -20.73
N ILE A 151 16.73 3.09 -20.94
CA ILE A 151 17.23 2.40 -22.15
C ILE A 151 16.44 2.83 -23.39
N ASN A 152 15.09 2.82 -23.33
CA ASN A 152 14.28 3.08 -24.53
C ASN A 152 14.29 4.55 -24.98
N TYR A 153 14.59 5.49 -24.07
CA TYR A 153 14.52 6.92 -24.35
C TYR A 153 15.88 7.63 -24.33
N GLY A 154 16.98 6.87 -24.37
CA GLY A 154 18.33 7.39 -24.63
C GLY A 154 18.89 8.27 -23.51
N PHE A 155 18.49 8.04 -22.26
CA PHE A 155 19.21 8.59 -21.11
C PHE A 155 20.48 7.78 -20.79
N ILE A 156 20.62 6.61 -21.43
CA ILE A 156 21.80 5.72 -21.49
C ILE A 156 21.90 5.19 -22.92
#